data_AF-A0A5N9I977-F1
#
_entry.id   AF-A0A5N9I977-F1
#
_cell.length_a   1.000
_cell.length_b   1.000
_cell.length_c   1.000
_cell.angle_alpha   90.00
_cell.angle_beta   90.00
_cell.angle_gamma   90.00
#
_symmetry.space_group_name_H-M   'P 1'
#
loop_
_entity.id
_entity.type
_entity.pdbx_description
1 polymer ?
#
loop_
_entity_poly.entity_id
_entity_poly.type
_entity_poly.pdbx_seq_one_letter_code
_entity_poly.pdbx_strand_id
1 'polypeptide(L)'
;MKANHLLPALLLASLPMMTLAAPSAEESVKAPETHNRELKVGDKAPDQYKRDDAALSDWKAKGLPAPEKESHWVRMGDHYVLVQTTNGVVLAIHPAS
;
A
#
# COMPACT_ATOMS: atom_id res chain seq x y z
N MET A 1 -45.98 37.59 33.39
CA MET A 1 -45.96 37.00 34.74
C MET A 1 -44.53 37.03 35.24
N LYS A 2 -44.31 37.50 36.47
CA LYS A 2 -43.02 37.82 37.09
C LYS A 2 -42.97 37.03 38.40
N ALA A 3 -41.91 36.26 38.64
CA ALA A 3 -41.67 35.62 39.93
C ALA A 3 -40.18 35.75 40.28
N ASN A 4 -39.93 36.51 41.34
CA ASN A 4 -38.66 36.63 42.08
C ASN A 4 -38.28 35.29 42.72
N HIS A 5 -36.99 35.07 43.00
CA HIS A 5 -36.48 34.67 44.33
C HIS A 5 -34.96 34.90 44.44
N LEU A 6 -34.52 35.13 45.68
CA LEU A 6 -33.27 35.73 46.15
C LEU A 6 -32.19 34.70 46.55
N LEU A 7 -30.94 35.13 46.34
CA LEU A 7 -29.72 34.96 47.17
C LEU A 7 -28.90 33.63 47.18
N PRO A 8 -27.56 33.76 47.41
CA PRO A 8 -26.52 32.86 46.94
C PRO A 8 -25.83 32.07 48.06
N ALA A 9 -25.29 30.90 47.74
CA ALA A 9 -24.37 30.07 48.53
C ALA A 9 -24.27 28.73 47.79
N LEU A 10 -23.18 27.98 47.70
CA LEU A 10 -21.81 28.09 48.19
C LEU A 10 -21.14 26.82 47.61
N LEU A 11 -19.94 26.96 47.05
CA LEU A 11 -18.92 25.91 46.86
C LEU A 11 -19.30 24.65 46.06
N LEU A 12 -18.63 24.45 44.92
CA LEU A 12 -17.76 23.28 44.76
C LEU A 12 -16.70 23.61 43.71
N ALA A 13 -15.45 23.66 44.16
CA ALA A 13 -14.29 23.78 43.30
C ALA A 13 -14.11 22.49 42.51
N SER A 14 -14.09 22.57 41.17
CA SER A 14 -13.44 21.59 40.31
C SER A 14 -13.36 22.11 38.87
N LEU A 15 -12.19 22.62 38.49
CA LEU A 15 -11.72 22.71 37.11
C LEU A 15 -10.30 22.15 37.10
N PRO A 16 -9.80 21.53 36.01
CA PRO A 16 -10.49 20.99 34.84
C PRO A 16 -10.07 19.53 34.57
N MET A 17 -10.93 18.72 33.97
CA MET A 17 -10.42 17.66 33.08
C MET A 17 -11.08 17.86 31.74
N MET A 18 -10.41 18.64 30.90
CA MET A 18 -10.57 18.52 29.46
C MET A 18 -10.23 17.06 29.13
N THR A 19 -11.25 16.22 28.93
CA THR A 19 -11.03 15.00 28.17
C THR A 19 -10.78 15.46 26.74
N LEU A 20 -9.50 15.57 26.39
CA LEU A 20 -9.14 15.74 25.00
C LEU A 20 -9.53 14.44 24.30
N ALA A 21 -10.51 14.54 23.41
CA ALA A 21 -10.81 13.51 22.44
C ALA A 21 -9.50 13.07 21.78
N ALA A 22 -9.10 11.83 22.02
CA ALA A 22 -8.08 11.17 21.22
C ALA A 22 -8.79 10.13 20.35
N PRO A 23 -9.24 10.47 19.13
CA PRO A 23 -9.31 9.47 18.07
C PRO A 23 -7.86 9.21 17.66
N SER A 24 -7.13 8.45 18.47
CA SER A 24 -5.74 8.11 18.18
C SER A 24 -5.55 6.61 18.26
N ALA A 25 -6.22 5.94 17.33
CA ALA A 25 -5.77 4.68 16.79
C ALA A 25 -6.33 4.53 15.36
N GLU A 26 -6.19 5.56 14.52
CA GLU A 26 -5.81 5.26 13.14
C GLU A 26 -4.37 4.75 13.21
N GLU A 27 -4.22 3.49 13.62
CA GLU A 27 -3.10 2.69 13.14
C GLU A 27 -3.38 2.51 11.65
N SER A 28 -3.07 3.57 10.90
CA SER A 28 -2.87 3.51 9.47
C SER A 28 -1.71 2.54 9.32
N VAL A 29 -2.06 1.25 9.23
CA VAL A 29 -1.19 0.19 8.73
C VAL A 29 -0.70 0.75 7.41
N LYS A 30 0.48 1.37 7.44
CA LYS A 30 1.21 1.69 6.24
C LYS A 30 1.29 0.35 5.55
N ALA A 31 0.52 0.19 4.47
CA ALA A 31 0.62 -0.96 3.60
C ALA A 31 2.12 -1.15 3.40
N PRO A 32 2.66 -2.36 3.64
CA PRO A 32 4.09 -2.58 3.63
C PRO A 32 4.58 -1.94 2.35
N GLU A 33 5.41 -0.90 2.49
CA GLU A 33 6.03 -0.25 1.34
C GLU A 33 6.71 -1.42 0.65
N THR A 34 6.11 -1.90 -0.43
CA THR A 34 6.63 -3.01 -1.21
C THR A 34 7.90 -2.44 -1.75
N HIS A 35 8.97 -2.60 -0.98
CA HIS A 35 10.27 -2.04 -1.27
C HIS A 35 10.53 -2.58 -2.66
N ASN A 36 10.47 -1.69 -3.64
CA ASN A 36 10.70 -1.99 -5.04
C ASN A 36 12.20 -2.24 -5.11
N ARG A 37 12.59 -3.37 -4.53
CA ARG A 37 13.94 -3.88 -4.54
C ARG A 37 14.19 -4.13 -6.00
N GLU A 38 15.21 -3.49 -6.53
CA GLU A 38 15.68 -3.75 -7.88
C GLU A 38 15.88 -5.26 -7.99
N LEU A 39 14.94 -5.93 -8.65
CA LEU A 39 15.02 -7.36 -8.83
C LEU A 39 16.18 -7.63 -9.78
N LYS A 40 16.75 -8.82 -9.68
CA LYS A 40 17.78 -9.29 -10.60
C LYS A 40 17.29 -10.56 -11.27
N VAL A 41 17.84 -10.85 -12.45
CA VAL A 41 17.64 -12.16 -13.08
C VAL A 41 18.10 -13.26 -12.12
N GLY A 42 17.22 -14.24 -11.88
CA GLY A 42 17.40 -15.31 -10.89
C GLY A 42 16.84 -15.00 -9.50
N ASP A 43 16.42 -13.76 -9.22
CA ASP A 43 15.79 -13.40 -7.96
C ASP A 43 14.31 -13.82 -7.93
N LYS A 44 13.72 -13.88 -6.73
CA LYS A 44 12.33 -14.30 -6.56
C LYS A 44 11.43 -13.08 -6.56
N ALA A 45 10.57 -12.99 -7.57
CA ALA A 45 9.56 -11.95 -7.64
C ALA A 45 8.60 -12.05 -6.45
N PRO A 46 8.20 -10.90 -5.88
CA PRO A 46 7.15 -10.83 -4.88
C PRO A 46 5.87 -11.50 -5.35
N ASP A 47 5.14 -12.12 -4.43
CA ASP A 47 3.98 -12.96 -4.77
C ASP A 47 2.87 -12.20 -5.52
N GLN A 48 2.70 -10.91 -5.21
CA GLN A 48 1.79 -10.01 -5.92
C GLN A 48 2.01 -9.97 -7.45
N TYR A 49 3.25 -10.19 -7.91
CA TYR A 49 3.60 -10.14 -9.32
C TYR A 49 3.50 -11.50 -10.02
N LYS A 50 3.28 -12.58 -9.26
CA LYS A 50 3.04 -13.91 -9.84
C LYS A 50 1.59 -14.10 -10.26
N ARG A 51 0.69 -13.22 -9.82
CA ARG A 51 -0.72 -13.25 -10.17
C ARG A 51 -0.94 -12.72 -11.58
N ASP A 52 -1.90 -13.31 -12.29
CA ASP A 52 -2.31 -12.87 -13.62
C ASP A 52 -2.81 -11.41 -13.63
N ASP A 53 -3.36 -10.92 -12.51
CA ASP A 53 -3.77 -9.52 -12.37
C ASP A 53 -2.62 -8.51 -12.58
N ALA A 54 -1.39 -8.92 -12.23
CA ALA A 54 -0.20 -8.10 -12.44
C ALA A 54 0.41 -8.32 -13.84
N ALA A 55 -0.01 -9.38 -14.56
CA ALA A 55 0.55 -9.74 -15.83
C ALA A 55 0.24 -8.68 -16.91
N LEU A 56 1.32 -8.15 -17.48
CA LEU A 56 1.29 -7.20 -18.57
C LEU A 56 0.94 -7.92 -19.88
N SER A 57 -0.33 -7.91 -20.24
CA SER A 57 -0.83 -8.50 -21.49
C SER A 57 -0.36 -7.73 -22.74
N ASP A 58 -0.17 -6.42 -22.63
CA ASP A 58 0.25 -5.52 -23.72
C ASP A 58 1.77 -5.50 -23.97
N TRP A 59 2.51 -6.53 -23.56
CA TRP A 59 3.96 -6.61 -23.75
C TRP A 59 4.39 -6.42 -25.21
N LYS A 60 3.58 -6.94 -26.14
CA LYS A 60 3.81 -6.81 -27.59
C LYS A 60 3.72 -5.36 -28.06
N ALA A 61 2.80 -4.58 -27.50
CA ALA A 61 2.66 -3.15 -27.81
C ALA A 61 3.80 -2.31 -27.21
N LYS A 62 4.48 -2.83 -26.18
CA LYS A 62 5.66 -2.23 -25.56
C LYS A 62 6.98 -2.60 -26.25
N GLY A 63 6.93 -3.41 -27.32
CA GLY A 63 8.15 -3.88 -27.99
C GLY A 63 8.97 -4.86 -27.14
N LEU A 64 8.36 -5.46 -26.13
CA LEU A 64 9.02 -6.50 -25.33
C LEU A 64 9.06 -7.82 -26.11
N PRO A 65 10.08 -8.65 -25.90
CA PRO A 65 10.12 -9.97 -26.48
C PRO A 65 9.02 -10.86 -25.90
N ALA A 66 8.65 -11.92 -26.62
CA ALA A 66 7.66 -12.86 -26.15
C ALA A 66 8.10 -13.48 -24.81
N PRO A 67 7.19 -13.58 -23.82
CA PRO A 67 7.52 -14.21 -22.56
C PRO A 67 7.85 -15.70 -22.76
N GLU A 68 8.70 -16.25 -21.89
CA GLU A 68 9.01 -17.68 -21.88
C GLU A 68 7.79 -18.53 -21.51
N LYS A 69 7.88 -19.86 -21.67
CA LYS A 69 6.81 -20.78 -21.25
C LYS A 69 6.49 -20.56 -19.77
N GLU A 70 5.19 -20.54 -19.46
CA GLU A 70 4.69 -20.35 -18.10
C GLU A 70 5.30 -19.12 -17.41
N SER A 71 5.45 -18.03 -18.16
CA SER A 71 5.99 -16.77 -17.67
C SER A 71 5.19 -15.60 -18.22
N HIS A 72 5.24 -14.47 -17.54
CA HIS A 72 4.57 -13.24 -17.95
C HIS A 72 5.39 -12.01 -17.61
N TRP A 73 5.22 -10.96 -18.40
CA TRP A 73 5.80 -9.66 -18.09
C TRP A 73 5.02 -9.00 -16.97
N VAL A 74 5.69 -8.29 -16.08
CA VAL A 74 5.11 -7.51 -15.00
C VAL A 74 5.81 -6.17 -14.98
N ARG A 75 5.05 -5.09 -14.77
CA ARG A 75 5.64 -3.76 -14.63
C ARG A 75 5.99 -3.51 -13.17
N MET A 76 7.27 -3.29 -12.89
CA MET A 76 7.78 -2.92 -11.57
C MET A 76 8.46 -1.56 -11.68
N GLY A 77 7.72 -0.50 -11.34
CA GLY A 77 8.18 0.88 -11.52
C GLY A 77 8.51 1.18 -12.99
N ASP A 78 9.79 1.50 -13.23
CA ASP A 78 10.37 1.85 -14.53
C ASP A 78 11.01 0.67 -15.26
N HIS A 79 10.74 -0.56 -14.80
CA HIS A 79 11.21 -1.78 -15.45
C HIS A 79 10.05 -2.74 -15.75
N TYR A 80 10.17 -3.46 -16.86
CA TYR A 80 9.41 -4.66 -17.14
C TYR A 80 10.22 -5.86 -16.71
N VAL A 81 9.64 -6.71 -15.89
CA VAL A 81 10.29 -7.90 -15.33
C VAL A 81 9.56 -9.12 -15.88
N LEU A 82 10.27 -10.08 -16.45
CA LEU A 82 9.71 -11.35 -16.88
C LEU A 82 9.74 -12.30 -15.70
N VAL A 83 8.57 -12.70 -15.20
CA VAL A 83 8.42 -13.56 -14.03
C VAL A 83 7.84 -14.89 -14.47
N GLN A 84 8.46 -15.98 -14.02
CA GLN A 84 7.94 -17.33 -14.23
C GLN A 84 6.75 -17.58 -13.30
N THR A 85 5.59 -17.94 -13.86
CA THR A 85 4.36 -18.27 -13.12
C THR A 85 4.55 -19.48 -12.21
N THR A 86 5.36 -20.48 -12.62
CA THR A 86 5.59 -21.72 -11.86
C THR A 86 6.30 -21.51 -10.52
N ASN A 87 7.39 -20.73 -10.51
CA ASN A 87 8.26 -20.58 -9.33
C ASN A 87 8.39 -19.12 -8.84
N GLY A 88 7.90 -18.16 -9.62
CA GLY A 88 8.06 -16.73 -9.39
C GLY A 88 9.48 -16.22 -9.59
N VAL A 89 10.29 -16.90 -10.39
CA VAL A 89 11.69 -16.50 -10.65
C VAL A 89 11.72 -15.46 -11.76
N VAL A 90 12.54 -14.42 -11.58
CA VAL A 90 12.79 -13.42 -12.61
C VAL A 90 13.73 -13.99 -13.68
N LEU A 91 13.25 -14.04 -14.92
CA LEU A 91 14.01 -14.56 -16.07
C LEU A 91 14.70 -13.44 -16.86
N ALA A 92 14.08 -12.27 -16.96
CA ALA A 92 14.60 -11.13 -17.69
C ALA A 92 14.11 -9.81 -17.09
N ILE A 93 14.86 -8.74 -17.30
CA ILE A 93 14.49 -7.38 -16.90
C ILE A 93 14.75 -6.46 -18.08
N HIS A 94 13.78 -5.62 -18.39
CA HIS A 94 13.81 -4.69 -19.50
C HIS A 94 13.47 -3.29 -18.99
N PRO A 95 14.22 -2.24 -19.37
CA PRO A 95 13.83 -0.88 -19.01
C PRO A 95 12.51 -0.48 -19.70
N ALA A 96 11.64 0.18 -18.97
CA ALA A 96 10.43 0.82 -19.48
C ALA A 96 10.75 2.25 -19.92
N SER A 97 11.63 2.38 -20.92
CA SER A 97 12.04 3.67 -21.49
C SER A 97 11.16 4.12 -22.65
#